data_AF-A0A8H7FWB0-F1
#
_entry.id   AF-A0A8H7FWB0-F1
#
_cell.length_a   1.000
_cell.length_b   1.000
_cell.length_c   1.000
_cell.angle_alpha   90.00
_cell.angle_beta   90.00
_cell.angle_gamma   90.00
#
_symmetry.space_group_name_H-M   'P 1'
#
loop_
_entity.id
_entity.type
_entity.pdbx_description
1 polymer ?
#
loop_
_entity_poly.entity_id
_entity_poly.type
_entity_poly.pdbx_seq_one_letter_code
_entity_poly.pdbx_strand_id
1 'polypeptide(L)'
;MVLVFRAENSDTHQHMSEFTGLDMEMAIEHLYFEARDIVDGMLKRIFPLLQTKNTEEIERFKRQFPHDDLVFPHETIILPFPEGIKLLKESGWTEEDEEEIDEYKDLSHLAEVRLGQLVKEKFNTDYHILGTLYFPSSVGLSTHTFLTMPLSMRLSS
;
A
#
# COMPACT_ATOMS: atom_id res chain seq x y z
N MET A 1 -12.70 -10.68 -10.90
CA MET A 1 -12.16 -9.66 -11.82
C MET A 1 -13.31 -8.99 -12.53
N VAL A 2 -13.37 -7.67 -12.46
CA VAL A 2 -14.45 -6.85 -13.04
C VAL A 2 -13.84 -5.59 -13.69
N LEU A 3 -14.57 -4.96 -14.60
CA LEU A 3 -14.17 -3.67 -15.15
C LEU A 3 -14.50 -2.57 -14.14
N VAL A 4 -13.49 -1.73 -13.84
CA VAL A 4 -13.60 -0.60 -12.92
C VAL A 4 -13.40 0.68 -13.72
N PHE A 5 -14.24 1.68 -13.45
CA PHE A 5 -14.19 2.99 -14.09
C PHE A 5 -13.81 4.06 -13.08
N ARG A 6 -12.86 4.93 -13.46
CA ARG A 6 -12.51 6.16 -12.72
C ARG A 6 -12.86 7.36 -13.57
N ALA A 7 -13.80 8.17 -13.09
CA ALA A 7 -14.28 9.36 -13.79
C ALA A 7 -13.48 10.63 -13.47
N GLU A 8 -12.46 10.51 -12.61
CA GLU A 8 -11.60 11.62 -12.21
C GLU A 8 -10.69 12.04 -13.35
N ASN A 9 -10.49 13.35 -13.51
CA ASN A 9 -9.60 13.89 -14.53
C ASN A 9 -8.15 13.85 -14.02
N SER A 10 -7.49 12.71 -14.21
CA SER A 10 -6.09 12.46 -13.80
C SER A 10 -5.28 11.95 -14.98
N ASP A 11 -4.63 12.88 -15.70
CA ASP A 11 -3.74 12.59 -16.83
C ASP A 11 -2.29 12.41 -16.36
N THR A 12 -2.02 11.30 -15.69
CA THR A 12 -0.65 10.92 -15.30
C THR A 12 -0.30 9.55 -15.87
N HIS A 13 1.00 9.24 -15.97
CA HIS A 13 1.47 7.97 -16.54
C HIS A 13 0.99 6.71 -15.82
N GLN A 14 0.38 6.83 -14.64
CA GLN A 14 -0.02 5.72 -13.78
C GLN A 14 -1.54 5.55 -13.67
N HIS A 15 -2.34 6.46 -14.22
CA HIS A 15 -3.79 6.47 -14.09
C HIS A 15 -4.47 6.15 -15.43
N MET A 16 -5.44 5.24 -15.40
CA MET A 16 -6.32 4.94 -16.53
C MET A 16 -7.77 5.08 -16.09
N SER A 17 -8.64 5.60 -16.98
CA SER A 17 -10.07 5.75 -16.70
C SER A 17 -10.83 4.42 -16.70
N GLU A 18 -10.25 3.36 -17.30
CA GLU A 18 -10.79 2.00 -17.32
C GLU A 18 -9.67 1.00 -17.05
N PHE A 19 -9.89 0.07 -16.11
CA PHE A 19 -8.95 -1.02 -15.80
C PHE A 19 -9.68 -2.24 -15.25
N THR A 20 -8.99 -3.39 -15.23
CA THR A 20 -9.51 -4.62 -14.61
C THR A 20 -9.20 -4.63 -13.12
N GLY A 21 -10.23 -4.53 -12.29
CA GLY A 21 -10.15 -4.64 -10.84
C GLY A 21 -10.23 -6.08 -10.33
N LEU A 22 -9.55 -6.35 -9.22
CA LEU A 22 -9.70 -7.57 -8.44
C LEU A 22 -10.23 -7.19 -7.05
N ASP A 23 -11.54 -7.34 -6.87
CA ASP A 23 -12.21 -7.03 -5.61
C ASP A 23 -12.41 -8.29 -4.76
N MET A 24 -12.23 -8.14 -3.45
CA MET A 24 -12.48 -9.17 -2.45
C MET A 24 -13.24 -8.55 -1.29
N GLU A 25 -14.29 -9.24 -0.84
CA GLU A 25 -15.07 -8.87 0.33
C GLU A 25 -15.23 -10.09 1.22
N MET A 26 -15.03 -9.92 2.53
CA MET A 26 -15.18 -11.00 3.52
C MET A 26 -15.80 -10.46 4.80
N ALA A 27 -16.65 -11.30 5.41
CA ALA A 27 -17.10 -11.04 6.78
C ALA A 27 -15.91 -11.21 7.74
N ILE A 28 -15.83 -10.31 8.72
CA ILE A 28 -14.79 -10.28 9.74
C ILE A 28 -15.44 -10.71 11.05
N GLU A 29 -14.79 -11.57 11.82
CA GLU A 29 -15.38 -12.08 13.07
C GLU A 29 -15.00 -11.22 14.27
N HIS A 30 -13.73 -10.86 14.40
CA HIS A 30 -13.23 -10.15 15.56
C HIS A 30 -12.56 -8.84 15.19
N LEU A 31 -11.57 -8.89 14.30
CA LEU A 31 -10.65 -7.78 14.08
C LEU A 31 -10.31 -7.63 12.60
N TYR A 32 -10.27 -6.38 12.12
CA TYR A 32 -10.06 -6.06 10.71
C TYR A 32 -8.78 -6.62 10.09
N PHE A 33 -7.77 -6.94 10.92
CA PHE A 33 -6.54 -7.53 10.42
C PHE A 33 -6.75 -8.94 9.85
N GLU A 34 -7.86 -9.63 10.15
CA GLU A 34 -8.21 -10.90 9.50
C GLU A 34 -8.29 -10.72 7.97
N ALA A 35 -8.96 -9.66 7.51
CA ALA A 35 -9.06 -9.36 6.09
C ALA A 35 -7.71 -8.98 5.49
N ARG A 36 -6.93 -8.17 6.21
CA ARG A 36 -5.56 -7.81 5.80
C ARG A 36 -4.69 -9.06 5.64
N ASP A 37 -4.73 -9.98 6.59
CA ASP A 37 -3.87 -11.17 6.61
C ASP A 37 -4.24 -12.14 5.47
N ILE A 38 -5.51 -12.20 5.08
CA ILE A 38 -5.96 -12.92 3.89
C ILE A 38 -5.38 -12.28 2.61
N VAL A 39 -5.42 -10.95 2.49
CA VAL A 39 -4.84 -10.23 1.35
C VAL A 39 -3.32 -10.42 1.28
N ASP A 40 -2.63 -10.29 2.42
CA ASP A 40 -1.18 -10.54 2.54
C ASP A 40 -0.82 -11.95 2.07
N GLY A 41 -1.52 -12.95 2.62
CA GLY A 41 -1.31 -14.36 2.29
C GLY A 41 -1.61 -14.67 0.82
N MET A 42 -2.62 -14.02 0.23
CA MET A 42 -2.91 -14.15 -1.20
C MET A 42 -1.76 -13.61 -2.05
N LEU A 43 -1.30 -12.39 -1.80
CA LEU A 43 -0.21 -11.76 -2.56
C LEU A 43 1.09 -12.56 -2.45
N LYS A 44 1.45 -13.00 -1.25
CA LYS A 44 2.61 -13.88 -1.01
C LYS A 44 2.53 -15.24 -1.69
N ARG A 45 1.33 -15.73 -2.03
CA ARG A 45 1.18 -16.93 -2.86
C ARG A 45 1.34 -16.62 -4.34
N ILE A 46 0.91 -15.44 -4.78
CA ILE A 46 1.01 -15.01 -6.18
C ILE A 46 2.47 -14.72 -6.56
N PHE A 47 3.23 -13.99 -5.74
CA PHE A 47 4.58 -13.56 -6.11
C PHE A 47 5.54 -14.73 -6.49
N PRO A 48 5.68 -15.81 -5.69
CA PRO A 48 6.52 -16.95 -6.07
C PRO A 48 5.99 -17.68 -7.30
N LEU A 49 4.66 -17.76 -7.46
CA LEU A 49 4.06 -18.42 -8.63
C LEU A 49 4.39 -17.66 -9.92
N LEU A 50 4.39 -16.33 -9.88
CA LEU A 50 4.81 -15.50 -11.03
C LEU A 50 6.29 -15.73 -11.34
N GLN A 51 7.16 -15.69 -10.33
CA GLN A 51 8.60 -15.88 -10.52
C GLN A 51 8.96 -17.28 -11.04
N THR A 52 8.21 -18.31 -10.63
CA THR A 52 8.48 -19.70 -11.01
C THR A 52 7.82 -20.15 -12.32
N LYS A 53 6.61 -19.65 -12.63
CA LYS A 53 5.87 -20.07 -13.84
C LYS A 53 6.15 -19.19 -15.06
N ASN A 54 6.60 -17.95 -14.86
CA ASN A 54 6.78 -16.97 -15.95
C ASN A 54 8.22 -16.45 -16.04
N THR A 55 9.20 -17.25 -15.62
CA THR A 55 10.61 -16.86 -15.60
C THR A 55 11.11 -16.44 -16.98
N GLU A 56 10.75 -17.17 -18.04
CA GLU A 56 11.20 -16.87 -19.41
C GLU A 56 10.67 -15.51 -19.90
N GLU A 57 9.40 -15.22 -19.62
CA GLU A 57 8.76 -13.96 -19.96
C GLU A 57 9.34 -12.79 -19.16
N ILE A 58 9.57 -12.99 -17.86
CA ILE A 58 10.19 -11.99 -16.98
C ILE A 58 11.60 -11.66 -17.48
N GLU A 59 12.44 -12.66 -17.77
CA GLU A 59 13.80 -12.46 -18.30
C GLU A 59 13.80 -11.76 -19.66
N ARG A 60 12.80 -12.05 -20.51
CA ARG A 60 12.61 -11.33 -21.77
C ARG A 60 12.28 -9.87 -21.53
N PHE A 61 11.44 -9.57 -20.54
CA PHE A 61 11.07 -8.20 -20.19
C PHE A 61 12.25 -7.43 -19.57
N LYS A 62 13.03 -8.07 -18.69
CA LYS A 62 14.25 -7.51 -18.08
C LYS A 62 15.28 -7.02 -19.11
N ARG A 63 15.37 -7.67 -20.28
CA ARG A 63 16.25 -7.21 -21.38
C ARG A 63 15.85 -5.86 -21.96
N GLN A 64 14.56 -5.55 -21.98
CA GLN A 64 14.04 -4.28 -22.51
C GLN A 64 13.90 -3.22 -21.41
N PHE A 65 13.50 -3.64 -20.21
CA PHE A 65 13.30 -2.80 -19.04
C PHE A 65 14.07 -3.41 -17.86
N PRO A 66 15.33 -3.03 -17.66
CA PRO A 66 16.15 -3.55 -16.57
C PRO A 66 15.50 -3.24 -15.21
N HIS A 67 15.23 -4.29 -14.42
CA HIS A 67 14.69 -4.19 -13.07
C HIS A 67 15.16 -5.38 -12.23
N ASP A 68 15.22 -5.18 -10.92
CA ASP A 68 15.55 -6.23 -9.95
C ASP A 68 14.34 -7.12 -9.66
N ASP A 69 14.60 -8.34 -9.19
CA ASP A 69 13.54 -9.23 -8.73
C ASP A 69 12.89 -8.71 -7.45
N LEU A 70 11.56 -8.91 -7.35
CA LEU A 70 10.78 -8.51 -6.19
C LEU A 70 11.24 -9.24 -4.92
N VAL A 71 11.67 -8.50 -3.91
CA VAL A 71 12.10 -9.03 -2.60
C VAL A 71 11.02 -8.83 -1.56
N PHE A 72 10.51 -9.92 -0.98
CA PHE A 72 9.52 -9.89 0.09
C PHE A 72 9.86 -10.89 1.20
N PRO A 73 9.75 -10.51 2.49
CA PRO A 73 10.02 -11.38 3.62
C PRO A 73 8.90 -12.41 3.81
N HIS A 74 9.22 -13.50 4.52
CA HIS A 74 8.22 -14.48 4.95
C HIS A 74 7.17 -13.84 5.88
N GLU A 75 7.61 -13.01 6.81
CA GLU A 75 6.76 -12.21 7.69
C GLU A 75 6.66 -10.79 7.14
N THR A 76 5.44 -10.32 6.84
CA THR A 76 5.25 -8.99 6.24
C THR A 76 5.45 -7.91 7.27
N ILE A 77 6.20 -6.89 6.87
CA ILE A 77 6.39 -5.70 7.67
C ILE A 77 5.10 -4.88 7.60
N ILE A 78 4.44 -4.77 8.74
CA ILE A 78 3.29 -3.89 8.93
C ILE A 78 3.82 -2.65 9.61
N LEU A 79 3.93 -1.56 8.85
CA LEU A 79 4.42 -0.28 9.34
C LEU A 79 3.22 0.58 9.78
N PRO A 80 3.11 0.97 11.06
CA PRO A 80 2.12 1.95 11.48
C PRO A 80 2.27 3.27 10.73
N PHE A 81 1.17 3.89 10.29
CA PHE A 81 1.21 5.18 9.58
C PHE A 81 2.08 6.24 10.30
N PRO A 82 1.95 6.46 11.63
CA PRO A 82 2.80 7.42 12.34
C PRO A 82 4.30 7.06 12.32
N GLU A 83 4.63 5.76 12.30
CA GLU A 83 6.02 5.32 12.16
C GLU A 83 6.55 5.58 10.75
N GLY A 84 5.71 5.44 9.71
CA GLY A 84 6.05 5.82 8.35
C GLY A 84 6.35 7.32 8.22
N ILE A 85 5.49 8.17 8.79
CA ILE A 85 5.73 9.63 8.85
C ILE A 85 7.02 9.94 9.60
N LYS A 86 7.29 9.25 10.71
CA LYS A 86 8.53 9.42 11.47
C LYS A 86 9.76 9.06 10.64
N LEU A 87 9.74 7.97 9.88
CA LEU A 87 10.84 7.59 8.99
C LEU A 87 11.10 8.65 7.92
N LEU A 88 10.04 9.23 7.34
CA LEU A 88 10.17 10.33 6.38
C LEU A 88 10.80 11.56 7.02
N LYS A 89 10.33 11.98 8.20
CA LYS A 89 10.89 13.10 8.97
C LYS A 89 12.36 12.87 9.33
N GLU A 90 12.71 11.66 9.78
CA GLU A 90 14.09 11.27 10.11
C GLU A 90 15.02 11.29 8.88
N SER A 91 14.48 11.03 7.68
CA SER A 91 15.24 11.12 6.43
C SER A 91 15.47 12.54 5.92
N GLY A 92 14.87 13.55 6.58
CA GLY A 92 14.91 14.94 6.16
C GLY A 92 13.98 15.28 5.00
N TRP A 93 12.94 14.47 4.75
CA TRP A 93 11.98 14.73 3.70
C TRP A 93 11.02 15.88 4.08
N THR A 94 10.79 16.78 3.14
CA THR A 94 9.77 17.84 3.20
C THR A 94 8.87 17.71 1.97
N GLU A 95 7.59 18.05 2.12
CA GLU A 95 6.68 18.07 0.96
C GLU A 95 7.08 19.16 -0.04
N GLU A 96 6.51 19.13 -1.25
CA GLU A 96 6.84 20.04 -2.35
C GLU A 96 6.72 21.53 -1.98
N ASP A 97 5.84 21.87 -1.03
CA ASP A 97 5.62 23.23 -0.53
C ASP A 97 6.50 23.62 0.67
N GLU A 98 7.54 22.84 1.00
CA GLU A 98 8.37 22.98 2.21
C GLU A 98 7.58 22.87 3.53
N GLU A 99 6.33 22.41 3.48
CA GLU A 99 5.55 22.13 4.69
C GLU A 99 6.07 20.88 5.42
N GLU A 100 6.02 20.91 6.75
CA GLU A 100 6.26 19.72 7.55
C GLU A 100 5.19 18.66 7.27
N ILE A 101 5.61 17.40 7.18
CA ILE A 101 4.70 16.28 6.96
C ILE A 101 3.73 16.18 8.14
N ASP A 102 2.45 16.43 7.85
CA ASP A 102 1.35 16.31 8.80
C ASP A 102 0.93 14.84 8.93
N GLU A 103 0.78 14.37 10.16
CA GLU A 103 0.35 13.02 10.49
C GLU A 103 -1.12 12.76 10.15
N TYR A 104 -1.86 13.81 9.79
CA TYR A 104 -3.27 13.76 9.43
C TYR A 104 -3.55 14.02 7.95
N LYS A 105 -2.53 14.34 7.15
CA LYS A 105 -2.65 14.53 5.70
C LYS A 105 -2.30 13.25 4.94
N ASP A 106 -2.89 13.09 3.76
CA ASP A 106 -2.54 12.03 2.81
C ASP A 106 -1.07 12.21 2.35
N LEU A 107 -0.36 11.10 2.10
CA LEU A 107 1.01 11.13 1.56
C LEU A 107 0.98 11.57 0.09
N SER A 108 1.93 12.42 -0.31
CA SER A 108 2.15 12.67 -1.74
C SER A 108 2.77 11.44 -2.41
N HIS A 109 2.58 11.31 -3.74
CA HIS A 109 3.18 10.21 -4.51
C HIS A 109 4.72 10.14 -4.33
N LEU A 110 5.39 11.30 -4.24
CA LEU A 110 6.83 11.34 -3.99
C LEU A 110 7.18 10.87 -2.57
N ALA A 111 6.38 11.22 -1.57
CA ALA A 111 6.55 10.72 -0.21
C ALA A 111 6.33 9.20 -0.11
N GLU A 112 5.36 8.63 -0.83
CA GLU A 112 5.15 7.18 -0.91
C GLU A 112 6.36 6.46 -1.51
N VAL A 113 6.89 6.97 -2.64
CA VAL A 113 8.10 6.43 -3.27
C VAL A 113 9.29 6.52 -2.32
N ARG A 114 9.46 7.65 -1.63
CA ARG A 114 10.55 7.84 -0.68
C ARG A 114 10.44 6.88 0.51
N LEU A 115 9.23 6.70 1.05
CA LEU A 115 8.99 5.77 2.14
C LEU A 115 9.33 4.34 1.72
N GLY A 116 8.94 3.94 0.50
CA GLY A 116 9.32 2.63 -0.06
C GLY A 116 10.83 2.44 -0.14
N GLN A 117 11.60 3.45 -0.56
CA GLN A 117 13.06 3.41 -0.57
C GLN A 117 13.64 3.23 0.85
N LEU A 118 13.14 3.98 1.83
CA LEU A 118 13.60 3.88 3.23
C LEU A 118 13.31 2.50 3.82
N VAL A 119 12.14 1.93 3.52
CA VAL A 119 11.79 0.57 3.94
C VAL A 119 12.72 -0.46 3.28
N LYS A 120 13.03 -0.30 1.99
CA LYS A 120 13.97 -1.15 1.29
C LYS A 120 15.39 -1.06 1.88
N GLU A 121 15.87 0.14 2.19
CA GLU A 121 17.17 0.35 2.82
C GLU A 121 17.26 -0.28 4.22
N LYS A 122 16.20 -0.14 5.02
CA LYS A 122 16.19 -0.59 6.43
C LYS A 122 15.90 -2.08 6.60
N PHE A 123 15.03 -2.63 5.77
CA PHE A 123 14.49 -3.98 5.94
C PHE A 123 14.71 -4.90 4.73
N ASN A 124 15.33 -4.40 3.66
CA ASN A 124 15.60 -5.15 2.43
C ASN A 124 14.35 -5.82 1.84
N THR A 125 13.27 -5.04 1.72
CA THR A 125 12.03 -5.51 1.08
C THR A 125 11.40 -4.45 0.19
N ASP A 126 10.81 -4.91 -0.91
CA ASP A 126 9.98 -4.14 -1.83
C ASP A 126 8.49 -4.19 -1.46
N TYR A 127 8.09 -5.06 -0.53
CA TYR A 127 6.69 -5.25 -0.13
C TYR A 127 6.50 -5.06 1.37
N HIS A 128 5.65 -4.10 1.73
CA HIS A 128 5.25 -3.82 3.10
C HIS A 128 3.80 -3.36 3.11
N ILE A 129 3.17 -3.42 4.27
CA ILE A 129 1.81 -2.92 4.48
C ILE A 129 1.90 -1.68 5.36
N LEU A 130 1.46 -0.54 4.84
CA LEU A 130 1.24 0.64 5.66
C LEU A 130 -0.11 0.47 6.37
N GLY A 131 -0.05 0.17 7.66
CA GLY A 131 -1.22 -0.10 8.50
C GLY A 131 -1.55 1.10 9.38
N THR A 132 -2.80 1.51 9.41
CA THR A 132 -3.27 2.51 10.37
C THR A 132 -3.80 1.80 11.61
N LEU A 133 -3.13 1.96 12.75
CA LEU A 133 -3.61 1.49 14.07
C LEU A 133 -4.62 2.47 14.70
N TYR A 134 -4.66 3.71 14.22
CA TYR A 134 -5.45 4.80 14.77
C TYR A 134 -6.21 5.52 13.66
N PHE A 135 -7.53 5.38 13.62
CA PHE A 135 -8.40 6.38 13.00
C PHE A 135 -8.91 7.30 14.10
N PRO A 136 -8.27 8.45 14.38
CA PRO A 136 -8.97 9.51 15.09
C PRO A 136 -10.20 9.86 14.24
N SER A 137 -11.38 9.86 14.85
CA SER A 137 -12.65 10.19 14.18
C SER A 137 -12.67 11.60 13.54
N SER A 138 -11.64 12.40 13.78
CA SER A 138 -11.40 13.74 13.26
C SER A 138 -10.45 13.78 12.05
N VAL A 139 -9.86 12.66 11.63
CA VAL A 139 -9.01 12.65 10.43
C VAL A 139 -9.90 12.52 9.21
N GLY A 140 -10.25 13.67 8.64
CA GLY A 140 -10.78 13.76 7.29
C GLY A 140 -9.68 13.51 6.27
N LEU A 141 -9.11 12.31 6.24
CA LEU A 141 -8.34 11.84 5.09
C LEU A 141 -9.34 11.76 3.94
N SER A 142 -9.13 12.58 2.92
CA SER A 142 -10.07 12.82 1.82
C SER A 142 -10.35 11.57 0.98
N THR A 143 -9.53 10.52 1.16
CA THR A 143 -9.51 9.27 0.43
C THR A 143 -10.32 8.15 1.08
N HIS A 144 -10.67 8.26 2.37
CA HIS A 144 -11.44 7.23 3.06
C HIS A 144 -12.93 7.41 2.86
N THR A 145 -13.58 6.37 2.36
CA THR A 145 -15.03 6.36 2.17
C THR A 145 -15.74 6.40 3.52
N PHE A 146 -16.95 6.96 3.56
CA PHE A 146 -17.80 7.04 4.76
C PHE A 146 -18.10 5.68 5.43
N LEU A 147 -17.82 4.56 4.74
CA LEU A 147 -17.94 3.19 5.25
C LEU A 147 -16.76 2.74 6.11
N THR A 148 -15.67 3.52 6.16
CA THR A 148 -14.50 3.19 6.97
C THR A 148 -14.88 3.18 8.45
N MET A 149 -14.71 2.03 9.12
CA MET A 149 -15.13 1.87 10.51
C MET A 149 -14.26 2.71 11.46
N PRO A 150 -14.86 3.59 12.28
CA PRO A 150 -14.13 4.28 13.34
C PRO A 150 -13.77 3.30 14.45
N LEU A 151 -12.62 3.53 15.10
CA LEU A 151 -12.06 2.66 16.15
C LEU A 151 -13.02 2.41 17.35
N SER A 152 -14.03 3.27 17.55
CA SER A 152 -14.96 3.18 18.68
C SER A 152 -16.03 2.09 18.55
N MET A 153 -16.23 1.49 17.36
CA MET A 153 -17.18 0.40 17.18
C MET A 153 -16.49 -0.95 17.42
N ARG A 154 -16.33 -1.32 18.69
CA ARG A 154 -16.18 -2.74 19.04
C ARG A 154 -17.47 -3.44 18.64
N LEU A 155 -17.38 -4.46 17.78
CA LEU A 155 -18.48 -5.37 17.52
C LEU A 155 -18.86 -6.01 18.86
N SER A 156 -19.99 -5.61 19.44
CA SER A 156 -20.53 -6.27 20.63
C SER A 156 -20.98 -7.66 20.21
N SER A 157 -20.35 -8.68 20.81
CA SER A 157 -20.83 -10.07 20.78
C SER A 157 -22.28 -10.19 21.23
#